data_AF-A0AAJ2F9R6-F1
#
_entry.id   AF-A0AAJ2F9R6-F1
#
_cell.length_a   1.000
_cell.length_b   1.000
_cell.length_c   1.000
_cell.angle_alpha   90.00
_cell.angle_beta   90.00
_cell.angle_gamma   90.00
#
_symmetry.space_group_name_H-M   'P 1'
#
loop_
_entity.id
_entity.type
_entity.pdbx_description
1 polymer ?
#
loop_
_entity_poly.entity_id
_entity_poly.type
_entity_poly.pdbx_seq_one_letter_code
_entity_poly.pdbx_strand_id
1 'polypeptide(L)'
;MILMDDLRDRIANRVQLTTDGHKASPEAIEGAFGADVDYAQLVKLYGGEGDKGPEVRYSPAECTGIKKRRVEGNPDTAHVSTSHVERMILSIRMQNRRFTRLTNAFSKTLDNHIHALALYFAFYNFCRIHKTLRISPAMAAGITDRLWSLEDVVAKIDELAPAPAKRGPYKKRGEENSN
;
A
#
# COMPACT_ATOMS: atom_id res chain seq x y z
N MET A 1 -7.98 -16.63 1.86
CA MET A 1 -8.07 -15.34 1.16
C MET A 1 -6.93 -14.44 1.67
N ILE A 2 -5.76 -14.49 1.01
CA ILE A 2 -4.46 -14.22 1.67
C ILE A 2 -4.36 -12.83 2.35
N LEU A 3 -4.92 -11.76 1.77
CA LEU A 3 -4.72 -10.40 2.29
C LEU A 3 -5.56 -10.07 3.54
N MET A 4 -6.87 -10.35 3.50
CA MET A 4 -7.75 -9.97 4.62
C MET A 4 -7.54 -10.87 5.83
N ASP A 5 -7.22 -12.14 5.60
CA ASP A 5 -6.83 -13.07 6.66
C ASP A 5 -5.53 -12.61 7.35
N ASP A 6 -4.48 -12.25 6.58
CA ASP A 6 -3.23 -11.69 7.13
C ASP A 6 -3.44 -10.36 7.86
N LEU A 7 -4.35 -9.50 7.37
CA LEU A 7 -4.73 -8.28 8.08
C LEU A 7 -5.41 -8.59 9.41
N ARG A 8 -6.35 -9.54 9.43
CA ARG A 8 -7.06 -9.94 10.65
C ARG A 8 -6.09 -10.46 11.71
N ASP A 9 -5.15 -11.31 11.32
CA ASP A 9 -4.17 -11.92 12.24
C ASP A 9 -3.25 -10.89 12.92
N ARG A 10 -3.07 -9.71 12.30
CA ARG A 10 -2.22 -8.63 12.83
C ARG A 10 -2.97 -7.63 13.72
N ILE A 11 -4.29 -7.76 13.82
CA ILE A 11 -5.13 -6.83 14.55
C ILE A 11 -5.57 -7.48 15.86
N ALA A 12 -5.18 -6.87 16.99
CA ALA A 12 -5.47 -7.41 18.32
C ALA A 12 -6.90 -7.12 18.82
N ASN A 13 -7.55 -6.09 18.28
CA ASN A 13 -8.82 -5.57 18.79
C ASN A 13 -9.80 -5.33 17.64
N ARG A 14 -11.09 -5.26 17.94
CA ARG A 14 -12.10 -4.79 16.97
C ARG A 14 -11.72 -3.41 16.45
N VAL A 15 -11.78 -3.22 15.13
CA VAL A 15 -11.42 -1.96 14.46
C VAL A 15 -12.54 -1.49 13.53
N GLN A 16 -12.45 -0.21 13.16
CA GLN A 16 -13.20 0.33 12.03
C GLN A 16 -12.40 0.21 10.74
N LEU A 17 -12.99 -0.37 9.70
CA LEU A 17 -12.39 -0.52 8.38
C LEU A 17 -13.21 0.26 7.34
N THR A 18 -12.52 0.92 6.40
CA THR A 18 -13.16 1.58 5.27
C THR A 18 -12.52 1.15 3.96
N THR A 19 -13.34 0.73 3.00
CA THR A 19 -12.89 0.46 1.62
C THR A 19 -13.58 1.39 0.63
N ASP A 20 -13.11 1.35 -0.61
CA ASP A 20 -13.87 1.90 -1.73
C ASP A 20 -15.09 1.00 -2.07
N GLY A 21 -15.78 1.35 -3.16
CA GLY A 21 -16.94 0.62 -3.66
C GLY A 21 -16.61 -0.67 -4.43
N HIS A 22 -15.41 -1.23 -4.31
CA HIS A 22 -15.06 -2.48 -4.99
C HIS A 22 -15.95 -3.64 -4.52
N LYS A 23 -16.53 -4.36 -5.49
CA LYS A 23 -17.61 -5.35 -5.23
C LYS A 23 -17.18 -6.56 -4.39
N ALA A 24 -15.91 -6.96 -4.48
CA ALA A 24 -15.40 -8.11 -3.72
C ALA A 24 -15.03 -7.75 -2.26
N SER A 25 -14.93 -6.46 -1.92
CA SER A 25 -14.49 -6.05 -0.58
C SER A 25 -15.42 -6.51 0.54
N PRO A 26 -16.77 -6.44 0.41
CA PRO A 26 -17.68 -6.93 1.46
C PRO A 26 -17.50 -8.42 1.77
N GLU A 27 -17.51 -9.28 0.74
CA GLU A 27 -17.32 -10.72 0.91
C GLU A 27 -15.94 -11.02 1.53
N ALA A 28 -14.91 -10.29 1.11
CA ALA A 28 -13.56 -10.49 1.63
C ALA A 28 -13.40 -10.06 3.09
N ILE A 29 -14.12 -9.02 3.52
CA ILE A 29 -14.08 -8.56 4.90
C ILE A 29 -14.94 -9.47 5.78
N GLU A 30 -16.12 -9.85 5.32
CA GLU A 30 -16.97 -10.82 6.02
C GLU A 30 -16.25 -12.16 6.21
N GLY A 31 -15.56 -12.66 5.18
CA GLY A 31 -14.83 -13.92 5.27
C GLY A 31 -13.68 -13.92 6.29
N ALA A 32 -13.03 -12.78 6.51
CA ALA A 32 -11.89 -12.68 7.43
C ALA A 32 -12.27 -12.20 8.84
N PHE A 33 -13.22 -11.27 8.95
CA PHE A 33 -13.59 -10.63 10.22
C PHE A 33 -14.94 -11.11 10.76
N GLY A 34 -15.81 -11.70 9.94
CA GLY A 34 -17.21 -11.95 10.29
C GLY A 34 -17.89 -10.66 10.76
N ALA A 35 -18.60 -10.74 11.88
CA ALA A 35 -19.21 -9.59 12.55
C ALA A 35 -18.24 -8.80 13.43
N ASP A 36 -16.96 -9.21 13.55
CA ASP A 36 -15.97 -8.58 14.43
C ASP A 36 -15.20 -7.42 13.78
N VAL A 37 -15.95 -6.52 13.14
CA VAL A 37 -15.43 -5.30 12.50
C VAL A 37 -16.54 -4.26 12.36
N ASP A 38 -16.19 -2.98 12.46
CA ASP A 38 -17.07 -1.88 12.09
C ASP A 38 -16.74 -1.43 10.67
N TYR A 39 -17.49 -1.91 9.68
CA TYR A 39 -17.13 -1.78 8.27
C TYR A 39 -18.07 -0.84 7.51
N ALA A 40 -17.47 0.10 6.79
CA ALA A 40 -18.15 0.98 5.86
C ALA A 40 -17.43 1.05 4.50
N GLN A 41 -18.18 1.37 3.45
CA GLN A 41 -17.63 1.74 2.15
C GLN A 41 -17.78 3.25 1.93
N LEU A 42 -16.76 3.86 1.34
CA LEU A 42 -16.86 5.18 0.73
C LEU A 42 -16.79 5.02 -0.79
N VAL A 43 -17.94 5.19 -1.43
CA VAL A 43 -18.07 5.11 -2.89
C VAL A 43 -17.97 6.51 -3.47
N LYS A 44 -16.96 6.76 -4.29
CA LYS A 44 -16.86 8.00 -5.06
C LYS A 44 -17.73 7.89 -6.30
N LEU A 45 -18.52 8.93 -6.55
CA LEU A 45 -19.33 9.08 -7.75
C LEU A 45 -18.51 9.90 -8.75
N TYR A 46 -18.33 9.33 -9.92
CA TYR A 46 -17.62 9.98 -11.02
C TYR A 46 -18.60 10.23 -12.16
N GLY A 47 -18.53 11.41 -12.76
CA GLY A 47 -19.41 11.84 -13.84
C GLY A 47 -18.77 12.92 -14.70
N GLY A 48 -19.56 13.45 -15.64
CA GLY A 48 -19.12 14.42 -16.64
C GLY A 48 -18.74 13.74 -17.96
N GLU A 49 -19.17 14.31 -19.08
CA GLU A 49 -18.63 13.98 -20.40
C GLU A 49 -17.24 14.62 -20.47
N GLY A 50 -16.20 13.82 -20.19
CA GLY A 50 -14.84 14.27 -20.49
C GLY A 50 -14.74 14.57 -21.98
N ASP A 51 -14.06 15.67 -22.32
CA ASP A 51 -13.69 15.94 -23.71
C ASP A 51 -13.05 14.67 -24.31
N LYS A 52 -13.38 14.32 -25.54
CA LYS A 52 -12.85 13.09 -26.19
C LYS A 52 -11.55 13.34 -26.94
N GLY A 53 -10.87 14.44 -26.60
CA GLY A 53 -9.60 14.84 -27.20
C GLY A 53 -8.43 13.97 -26.72
N PRO A 54 -7.32 13.90 -27.49
CA PRO A 54 -6.11 13.22 -27.07
C PRO A 54 -5.53 13.76 -25.75
N GLU A 55 -5.72 15.06 -25.46
CA GLU A 55 -5.27 15.73 -24.23
C GLU A 55 -5.90 15.19 -22.93
N VAL A 56 -7.08 14.58 -22.99
CA VAL A 56 -7.83 14.11 -21.80
C VAL A 56 -7.82 12.59 -21.63
N ARG A 57 -7.11 11.86 -22.49
CA ARG A 57 -7.00 10.38 -22.47
C ARG A 57 -6.56 9.80 -21.12
N TYR A 58 -5.85 10.58 -20.30
CA TYR A 58 -5.35 10.17 -18.99
C TYR A 58 -5.93 10.96 -17.82
N SER A 59 -6.84 11.90 -18.08
CA SER A 59 -7.52 12.65 -17.03
C SER A 59 -8.60 11.77 -16.40
N PRO A 60 -8.66 11.68 -15.05
CA PRO A 60 -9.77 11.02 -14.41
C PRO A 60 -11.07 11.79 -14.68
N ALA A 61 -12.19 11.08 -14.69
CA ALA A 61 -13.51 11.70 -14.67
C ALA A 61 -13.67 12.59 -13.43
N GLU A 62 -14.52 13.60 -13.51
CA GLU A 62 -14.78 14.50 -12.41
C GLU A 62 -15.46 13.74 -11.26
N CYS A 63 -14.96 13.92 -10.03
CA CYS A 63 -15.59 13.35 -8.84
C CYS A 63 -16.79 14.23 -8.46
N THR A 64 -18.00 13.81 -8.81
CA THR A 64 -19.24 14.56 -8.61
C THR A 64 -19.85 14.39 -7.22
N GLY A 65 -19.38 13.42 -6.44
CA GLY A 65 -19.83 13.24 -5.07
C GLY A 65 -19.26 12.01 -4.38
N ILE A 66 -19.69 11.79 -3.14
CA ILE A 66 -19.33 10.61 -2.35
C ILE A 66 -20.58 10.02 -1.69
N LYS A 67 -20.63 8.70 -1.57
CA LYS A 67 -21.67 7.97 -0.84
C LYS A 67 -21.01 7.08 0.19
N LYS A 68 -21.30 7.34 1.47
CA LYS A 68 -20.90 6.47 2.59
C LYS A 68 -21.97 5.41 2.80
N ARG A 69 -21.56 4.16 2.88
CA ARG A 69 -22.45 3.02 3.13
C ARG A 69 -21.91 2.25 4.33
N ARG A 70 -22.70 2.18 5.41
CA ARG A 70 -22.48 1.21 6.48
C ARG A 70 -22.75 -0.20 5.94
N VAL A 71 -21.85 -1.13 6.21
CA VAL A 71 -22.00 -2.53 5.81
C VAL A 71 -22.17 -3.44 7.02
N GLU A 72 -21.28 -3.33 8.02
CA GLU A 72 -21.28 -4.18 9.22
C GLU A 72 -20.93 -3.37 10.47
N GLY A 73 -21.38 -3.82 11.66
CA GLY A 73 -21.02 -3.18 12.93
C GLY A 73 -21.60 -1.77 13.08
N ASN A 74 -20.95 -0.89 13.85
CA ASN A 74 -21.37 0.49 14.09
C ASN A 74 -20.26 1.50 13.78
N PRO A 75 -19.86 1.67 12.50
CA PRO A 75 -18.79 2.56 12.11
C PRO A 75 -19.17 4.03 12.34
N ASP A 76 -18.24 4.80 12.90
CA ASP A 76 -18.36 6.25 12.98
C ASP A 76 -18.22 6.85 11.58
N THR A 77 -19.34 7.44 11.13
CA THR A 77 -19.46 8.04 9.80
C THR A 77 -18.50 9.21 9.60
N ALA A 78 -18.09 9.90 10.67
CA ALA A 78 -17.10 10.98 10.58
C ALA A 78 -15.72 10.48 10.13
N HIS A 79 -15.35 9.26 10.54
CA HIS A 79 -14.06 8.65 10.23
C HIS A 79 -14.04 7.82 8.94
N VAL A 80 -15.19 7.57 8.31
CA VAL A 80 -15.26 6.87 7.01
C VAL A 80 -14.58 7.70 5.92
N SER A 81 -13.41 7.26 5.47
CA SER A 81 -12.61 7.92 4.44
C SER A 81 -11.65 6.96 3.72
N THR A 82 -11.43 7.16 2.42
CA THR A 82 -10.37 6.50 1.64
C THR A 82 -9.17 7.42 1.39
N SER A 83 -9.23 8.69 1.80
CA SER A 83 -8.21 9.69 1.43
C SER A 83 -6.82 9.37 1.97
N HIS A 84 -6.72 8.72 3.13
CA HIS A 84 -5.44 8.32 3.71
C HIS A 84 -4.73 7.26 2.86
N VAL A 85 -5.44 6.19 2.49
CA VAL A 85 -4.86 5.13 1.66
C VAL A 85 -4.58 5.63 0.24
N GLU A 86 -5.44 6.49 -0.30
CA GLU A 86 -5.21 7.14 -1.61
C GLU A 86 -3.95 8.02 -1.61
N ARG A 87 -3.73 8.79 -0.54
CA ARG A 87 -2.51 9.59 -0.38
C ARG A 87 -1.27 8.72 -0.23
N MET A 88 -1.37 7.59 0.47
CA MET A 88 -0.28 6.61 0.57
C MET A 88 0.05 6.02 -0.81
N ILE A 89 -0.98 5.57 -1.55
CA ILE A 89 -0.82 5.02 -2.90
C ILE A 89 -0.21 6.06 -3.85
N LEU A 90 -0.65 7.31 -3.78
CA LEU A 90 -0.05 8.40 -4.55
C LEU A 90 1.43 8.60 -4.19
N SER A 91 1.76 8.61 -2.90
CA SER A 91 3.14 8.76 -2.43
C SER A 91 4.04 7.64 -2.97
N ILE A 92 3.57 6.40 -2.92
CA ILE A 92 4.28 5.23 -3.47
C ILE A 92 4.47 5.41 -4.98
N ARG A 93 3.43 5.80 -5.72
CA ARG A 93 3.49 6.01 -7.18
C ARG A 93 4.46 7.11 -7.59
N MET A 94 4.54 8.18 -6.82
CA MET A 94 5.40 9.33 -7.12
C MET A 94 6.87 9.08 -6.74
N GLN A 95 7.13 8.22 -5.76
CA GLN A 95 8.48 8.02 -5.21
C GLN A 95 9.11 6.68 -5.60
N ASN A 96 8.30 5.71 -6.06
CA ASN A 96 8.78 4.42 -6.50
C ASN A 96 8.47 4.20 -7.98
N ARG A 97 9.51 4.25 -8.79
CA ARG A 97 9.42 4.15 -10.25
C ARG A 97 8.86 2.82 -10.76
N ARG A 98 8.76 1.78 -9.91
CA ARG A 98 8.10 0.50 -10.23
C ARG A 98 6.59 0.64 -10.38
N PHE A 99 5.99 1.68 -9.80
CA PHE A 99 4.57 1.99 -9.91
C PHE A 99 4.27 3.09 -10.93
N THR A 100 5.30 3.59 -11.62
CA THR A 100 5.13 4.53 -12.71
C THR A 100 4.66 3.78 -13.96
N ARG A 101 3.69 4.36 -14.68
CA ARG A 101 3.19 3.81 -15.95
C ARG A 101 4.24 3.98 -17.06
N LEU A 102 4.34 3.01 -17.97
CA LEU A 102 5.28 3.02 -19.12
C LEU A 102 6.75 3.28 -18.73
N THR A 103 7.20 2.59 -17.68
CA THR A 103 8.56 2.70 -17.14
C THR A 103 9.41 1.50 -17.51
N ASN A 104 10.71 1.70 -17.73
CA ASN A 104 11.69 0.60 -17.82
C ASN A 104 12.17 0.11 -16.44
N ALA A 105 11.77 0.75 -15.33
CA ALA A 105 12.13 0.35 -13.97
C ALA A 105 11.13 -0.65 -13.35
N PHE A 106 10.79 -1.72 -14.08
CA PHE A 106 9.92 -2.79 -13.58
C PHE A 106 10.72 -3.89 -12.87
N SER A 107 10.04 -4.67 -12.03
CA SER A 107 10.63 -5.86 -11.39
C SER A 107 10.34 -7.09 -12.25
N LYS A 108 11.36 -7.91 -12.51
CA LYS A 108 11.21 -9.14 -13.31
C LYS A 108 10.60 -10.30 -12.53
N THR A 109 10.68 -10.26 -11.21
CA THR A 109 10.14 -11.26 -10.30
C THR A 109 9.34 -10.56 -9.20
N LEU A 110 8.36 -11.27 -8.64
CA LEU A 110 7.55 -10.77 -7.52
C LEU A 110 8.43 -10.47 -6.30
N ASP A 111 9.37 -11.35 -5.96
CA ASP A 111 10.28 -11.16 -4.82
C ASP A 111 11.07 -9.86 -4.91
N ASN A 112 11.58 -9.52 -6.09
CA ASN A 112 12.29 -8.27 -6.30
C ASN A 112 11.37 -7.04 -6.18
N HIS A 113 10.08 -7.20 -6.49
CA HIS A 113 9.09 -6.15 -6.26
C HIS A 113 8.81 -5.96 -4.76
N ILE A 114 8.66 -7.07 -4.03
CA ILE A 114 8.48 -7.08 -2.57
C ILE A 114 9.69 -6.45 -1.88
N HIS A 115 10.92 -6.83 -2.23
CA HIS A 115 12.14 -6.22 -1.66
C HIS A 115 12.21 -4.72 -1.91
N ALA A 116 11.83 -4.26 -3.10
CA ALA A 116 11.81 -2.83 -3.39
C ALA A 116 10.76 -2.06 -2.58
N LEU A 117 9.59 -2.67 -2.33
CA LEU A 117 8.59 -2.13 -1.42
C LEU A 117 9.07 -2.11 0.03
N ALA A 118 9.73 -3.18 0.49
CA ALA A 118 10.28 -3.26 1.84
C ALA A 118 11.30 -2.13 2.09
N LEU A 119 12.22 -1.90 1.15
CA LEU A 119 13.16 -0.77 1.21
C LEU A 119 12.44 0.58 1.22
N TYR A 120 11.41 0.74 0.38
CA TYR A 120 10.61 1.96 0.36
C TYR A 120 9.93 2.24 1.71
N PHE A 121 9.29 1.23 2.31
CA PHE A 121 8.59 1.39 3.59
C PHE A 121 9.56 1.61 4.76
N ALA A 122 10.73 0.96 4.75
CA ALA A 122 11.79 1.24 5.72
C ALA A 122 12.23 2.71 5.65
N PHE A 123 12.57 3.18 4.44
CA PHE A 123 12.93 4.58 4.23
C PHE A 123 11.80 5.55 4.63
N TYR A 124 10.57 5.30 4.18
CA TYR A 124 9.43 6.19 4.41
C TYR A 124 9.10 6.32 5.90
N ASN A 125 9.12 5.22 6.64
CA ASN A 125 8.71 5.21 8.04
C ASN A 125 9.83 5.65 8.99
N PHE A 126 11.09 5.29 8.72
CA PHE A 126 12.19 5.50 9.66
C PHE A 126 13.09 6.69 9.32
N CYS A 127 13.34 6.97 8.05
CA CYS A 127 14.32 7.98 7.62
C CYS A 127 13.68 9.30 7.18
N ARG A 128 12.45 9.27 6.68
CA ARG A 128 11.80 10.45 6.08
C ARG A 128 10.98 11.22 7.09
N ILE A 129 11.26 12.53 7.21
CA ILE A 129 10.38 13.45 7.96
C ILE A 129 9.08 13.64 7.18
N HIS A 130 7.95 13.33 7.82
CA HIS A 130 6.64 13.52 7.22
C HIS A 130 6.18 14.98 7.36
N LYS A 131 5.76 15.61 6.25
CA LYS A 131 5.44 17.04 6.20
C LYS A 131 4.44 17.48 7.28
N THR A 132 3.39 16.70 7.53
CA THR A 132 2.38 17.05 8.53
C THR A 132 2.81 16.71 9.95
N LEU A 133 3.52 15.60 10.15
CA LEU A 133 3.91 15.15 11.49
C LEU A 133 5.13 15.90 12.02
N ARG A 134 5.94 16.49 11.14
CA ARG A 134 7.24 17.14 11.44
C ARG A 134 8.32 16.21 12.03
N ILE A 135 7.99 14.93 12.19
CA ILE A 135 8.87 13.81 12.56
C ILE A 135 8.65 12.64 11.60
N SER A 136 9.41 11.56 11.72
CA SER A 136 9.16 10.35 10.92
C SER A 136 7.91 9.60 11.41
N PRO A 137 7.22 8.84 10.53
CA PRO A 137 6.09 8.02 10.95
C PRO A 137 6.40 7.05 12.09
N ALA A 138 7.58 6.43 12.08
CA ALA A 138 8.00 5.51 13.15
C ALA A 138 8.20 6.25 14.50
N MET A 139 8.69 7.49 14.48
CA MET A 139 8.76 8.33 15.69
C MET A 139 7.37 8.70 16.20
N ALA A 140 6.46 9.10 15.30
CA ALA A 140 5.09 9.44 15.68
C ALA A 140 4.32 8.24 16.25
N ALA A 141 4.67 7.03 15.82
CA ALA A 141 4.13 5.78 16.34
C ALA A 141 4.83 5.28 17.63
N GLY A 142 5.88 5.96 18.11
CA GLY A 142 6.63 5.55 19.29
C GLY A 142 7.52 4.32 19.10
N ILE A 143 7.81 3.93 17.86
CA ILE A 143 8.66 2.76 17.54
C ILE A 143 10.15 3.10 17.72
N THR A 144 10.52 4.36 17.52
CA THR A 144 11.89 4.87 17.68
C THR A 144 11.80 6.30 18.21
N ASP A 145 12.77 6.70 19.02
CA ASP A 145 12.89 8.05 19.59
C ASP A 145 13.72 9.01 18.72
N ARG A 146 14.47 8.45 17.75
CA ARG A 146 15.32 9.20 16.82
C ARG A 146 14.99 8.91 15.36
N LEU A 147 15.38 9.84 14.50
CA LEU A 147 15.39 9.66 13.05
C LEU A 147 16.49 8.67 12.66
N TRP A 148 16.20 7.79 11.71
CA TRP A 148 17.21 6.88 11.15
C TRP A 148 17.92 7.53 9.96
N SER A 149 19.20 7.26 9.82
CA SER A 149 19.96 7.50 8.60
C SER A 149 19.88 6.29 7.65
N LEU A 150 20.48 6.40 6.46
CA LEU A 150 20.57 5.24 5.56
C LEU A 150 21.55 4.20 6.10
N GLU A 151 22.59 4.63 6.82
CA GLU A 151 23.54 3.75 7.49
C GLU A 151 22.84 2.86 8.53
N ASP A 152 21.86 3.40 9.28
CA ASP A 152 21.04 2.60 10.21
C ASP A 152 20.27 1.49 9.48
N VAL A 153 19.70 1.81 8.31
CA VAL A 153 18.96 0.84 7.50
C VAL A 153 19.90 -0.25 7.00
N VAL A 154 21.08 0.10 6.50
CA VAL A 154 22.09 -0.87 6.05
C VAL A 154 22.56 -1.74 7.21
N ALA A 155 22.87 -1.15 8.37
CA ALA A 155 23.26 -1.89 9.56
C ALA A 155 22.19 -2.91 9.98
N LYS A 156 20.91 -2.55 9.90
CA LYS A 156 19.81 -3.50 10.15
C LYS A 156 19.65 -4.57 9.09
N ILE A 157 19.93 -4.27 7.82
CA ILE A 157 19.96 -5.29 6.78
C ILE A 157 21.08 -6.29 7.07
N ASP A 158 22.27 -5.84 7.46
CA ASP A 158 23.41 -6.70 7.77
C ASP A 158 23.17 -7.54 9.03
N GLU A 159 22.55 -6.97 10.07
CA GLU A 159 22.16 -7.69 11.29
C GLU A 159 21.15 -8.81 11.00
N LEU A 160 20.21 -8.58 10.09
CA LEU A 160 19.19 -9.56 9.70
C LEU A 160 19.65 -10.48 8.56
N ALA A 161 20.81 -10.22 7.96
CA ALA A 161 21.30 -11.00 6.84
C ALA A 161 21.61 -12.43 7.29
N PRO A 162 21.11 -13.46 6.58
CA PRO A 162 21.55 -14.83 6.84
C PRO A 162 23.05 -14.94 6.59
N ALA A 163 23.71 -15.86 7.30
CA ALA A 163 25.14 -16.12 7.12
C ALA A 163 25.46 -16.34 5.62
N PRO A 164 26.54 -15.73 5.11
CA PRO A 164 26.86 -15.78 3.68
C PRO A 164 27.01 -17.23 3.22
N ALA A 165 26.11 -17.66 2.33
CA ALA A 165 26.18 -18.97 1.71
C ALA A 165 27.13 -18.95 0.52
N LYS A 166 27.88 -20.05 0.32
CA LYS A 166 28.67 -20.22 -0.92
C LYS A 166 27.73 -20.16 -2.11
N ARG A 167 28.03 -19.26 -3.06
CA ARG A 167 27.27 -19.12 -4.31
C ARG A 167 27.21 -20.48 -5.00
N GLY A 168 26.00 -20.98 -5.23
CA GLY A 168 25.79 -22.21 -5.99
C GLY A 168 26.22 -22.08 -7.46
N PRO A 169 26.32 -23.20 -8.19
CA PRO A 169 26.71 -23.20 -9.60
C PRO A 169 25.77 -22.32 -10.44
N TYR A 170 26.34 -21.67 -11.47
CA TYR A 170 25.57 -20.80 -12.37
C TYR A 170 24.50 -21.61 -13.11
N LYS A 171 23.23 -21.27 -12.89
CA LYS A 171 22.11 -21.83 -13.65
C LYS A 171 22.08 -21.19 -15.03
N LYS A 172 22.44 -21.96 -16.08
CA LYS A 172 22.24 -21.53 -17.48
C LYS A 172 20.74 -21.32 -17.72
N ARG A 173 20.40 -20.21 -18.39
CA ARG A 173 19.04 -19.89 -18.82
C ARG A 173 18.60 -20.92 -19.87
N GLY A 174 17.52 -21.65 -19.62
CA GLY A 174 16.89 -22.53 -20.62
C GLY A 174 16.27 -21.72 -21.76
N GLU A 175 16.18 -22.32 -22.95
CA GLU A 175 15.83 -21.66 -24.23
C GLU A 175 14.39 -21.11 -24.32
N GLU A 176 13.51 -21.40 -23.35
CA GLU A 176 12.06 -21.21 -23.56
C GLU A 176 11.48 -19.83 -23.21
N ASN A 177 12.26 -18.90 -22.66
CA ASN A 177 11.73 -17.57 -22.32
C ASN A 177 12.53 -16.45 -23.01
N SER A 178 12.27 -16.30 -24.31
CA SER A 178 12.45 -15.01 -25.00
C SER A 178 11.22 -14.13 -24.70
N ASN A 179 11.49 -12.85 -24.40
CA ASN A 179 10.56 -11.79 -24.01
C ASN A 179 9.16 -11.84 -24.63
#